data_AF-A0A6P0Y2Z9-F1
#
_entry.id   AF-A0A6P0Y2Z9-F1
#
_cell.length_a   1.000
_cell.length_b   1.000
_cell.length_c   1.000
_cell.angle_alpha   90.00
_cell.angle_beta   90.00
_cell.angle_gamma   90.00
#
_symmetry.space_group_name_H-M   'P 1'
#
loop_
_entity.id
_entity.type
_entity.pdbx_description
1 polymer ?
#
loop_
_entity_poly.entity_id
_entity_poly.type
_entity_poly.pdbx_seq_one_letter_code
_entity_poly.pdbx_strand_id
1 'polypeptide(L)'
;MPKIVADEPVKVASVEGVTEYRLANGARVLLFPEASKPTITVNMTVLVGSRHEGYGEAGMAHLLEHMVFKGTARRTAEDVNREFDELGAHYNAFTSEESTVYYAS
;
A
#
# COMPACT_ATOMS: atom_id res chain seq x y z
N MET A 1 -18.48 13.79 4.60
CA MET A 1 -17.43 13.10 3.83
C MET A 1 -18.11 12.46 2.63
N PRO A 2 -17.63 12.65 1.39
CA PRO A 2 -18.27 12.01 0.24
C PRO A 2 -18.09 10.50 0.39
N LYS A 3 -19.19 9.74 0.32
CA LYS A 3 -19.13 8.30 0.18
C LYS A 3 -18.55 8.04 -1.21
N ILE A 4 -17.34 7.49 -1.28
CA ILE A 4 -16.84 6.93 -2.53
C ILE A 4 -17.75 5.73 -2.80
N VAL A 5 -18.72 5.90 -3.68
CA VAL A 5 -19.42 4.77 -4.30
C VAL A 5 -18.44 4.26 -5.34
N ALA A 6 -17.54 3.37 -4.91
CA ALA A 6 -16.67 2.67 -5.85
C ALA A 6 -17.57 1.69 -6.61
N ASP A 7 -17.58 1.78 -7.95
CA ASP A 7 -18.11 0.69 -8.76
C ASP A 7 -17.46 -0.63 -8.35
N GLU A 8 -18.20 -1.73 -8.49
CA GLU A 8 -17.73 -3.05 -8.07
C GLU A 8 -16.38 -3.40 -8.74
N PRO A 9 -15.42 -3.99 -8.00
CA PRO A 9 -14.16 -4.42 -8.58
C PRO A 9 -14.36 -5.36 -9.76
N VAL A 10 -13.84 -5.01 -10.92
CA VAL A 10 -13.95 -5.85 -12.13
C VAL A 10 -12.89 -6.93 -12.07
N LYS A 11 -13.31 -8.20 -12.04
CA LYS A 11 -12.40 -9.34 -12.14
C LYS A 11 -11.77 -9.38 -13.55
N VAL A 12 -10.44 -9.37 -13.61
CA VAL A 12 -9.68 -9.35 -14.88
C VAL A 12 -9.23 -10.75 -15.28
N ALA A 13 -8.47 -11.43 -14.42
CA ALA A 13 -7.91 -12.75 -14.69
C ALA A 13 -7.67 -13.53 -13.38
N SER A 14 -7.60 -14.85 -13.48
CA SER A 14 -7.18 -15.73 -12.38
C SER A 14 -6.13 -16.71 -12.91
N VAL A 15 -4.95 -16.74 -12.28
CA VAL A 15 -3.84 -17.63 -12.65
C VAL A 15 -3.21 -18.17 -11.37
N GLU A 16 -3.04 -19.50 -11.28
CA GLU A 16 -2.35 -20.17 -10.16
C GLU A 16 -2.85 -19.74 -8.76
N GLY A 17 -4.15 -19.51 -8.61
CA GLY A 17 -4.77 -19.11 -7.33
C GLY A 17 -4.71 -17.60 -7.05
N VAL A 18 -3.95 -16.82 -7.83
CA VAL A 18 -3.96 -15.36 -7.78
C VAL A 18 -5.07 -14.83 -8.68
N THR A 19 -5.91 -13.93 -8.17
CA THR A 19 -6.94 -13.24 -8.96
C THR A 19 -6.66 -11.76 -9.02
N GLU A 20 -6.62 -11.20 -10.24
CA GLU A 20 -6.52 -9.76 -10.48
C GLU A 20 -7.92 -9.15 -10.56
N TYR A 21 -8.11 -8.05 -9.82
CA TYR A 21 -9.25 -7.16 -9.91
C TYR A 21 -8.78 -5.75 -10.29
N ARG A 22 -9.62 -5.04 -11.03
CA ARG A 22 -9.39 -3.64 -11.38
C ARG A 22 -10.49 -2.76 -10.81
N LEU A 23 -10.07 -1.73 -10.08
CA LEU A 23 -10.97 -0.73 -9.52
C LEU A 23 -11.26 0.37 -10.54
N ALA A 24 -12.38 1.08 -10.36
CA ALA A 24 -12.77 2.19 -11.25
C ALA A 24 -11.73 3.32 -11.33
N ASN A 25 -10.95 3.53 -10.26
CA ASN A 25 -9.85 4.50 -10.24
C ASN A 25 -8.56 4.00 -10.94
N GLY A 26 -8.60 2.81 -11.54
CA GLY A 26 -7.46 2.21 -12.25
C GLY A 26 -6.51 1.40 -11.37
N ALA A 27 -6.70 1.38 -10.05
CA ALA A 27 -5.88 0.56 -9.16
C ALA A 27 -6.07 -0.93 -9.45
N ARG A 28 -4.97 -1.69 -9.37
CA ARG A 28 -4.93 -3.14 -9.51
C ARG A 28 -4.86 -3.78 -8.14
N VAL A 29 -5.69 -4.79 -7.92
CA VAL A 29 -5.71 -5.58 -6.69
C VAL A 29 -5.42 -7.02 -7.07
N LEU A 30 -4.34 -7.58 -6.53
CA LEU A 30 -3.99 -8.99 -6.65
C LEU A 30 -4.37 -9.68 -5.35
N LEU A 31 -5.31 -10.63 -5.43
CA LEU A 31 -5.78 -11.38 -4.28
C LEU A 31 -5.34 -12.84 -4.38
N PHE A 32 -4.71 -13.33 -3.33
CA PHE A 32 -4.33 -14.74 -3.17
C PHE A 32 -4.93 -15.27 -1.86
N PRO A 33 -6.07 -15.98 -1.90
CA PRO A 33 -6.70 -16.50 -0.69
C PRO A 33 -5.96 -17.75 -0.20
N GLU A 34 -5.44 -17.68 1.03
CA GLU A 34 -4.76 -18.79 1.70
C GLU A 34 -5.40 -19.00 3.09
N ALA A 35 -6.04 -20.15 3.29
CA ALA A 35 -6.83 -20.44 4.49
C ALA A 35 -6.07 -21.21 5.57
N SER A 36 -4.80 -21.56 5.34
CA SER A 36 -3.99 -22.34 6.29
C SER A 36 -3.61 -21.58 7.57
N LYS A 37 -3.63 -20.25 7.57
CA LYS A 37 -3.28 -19.41 8.73
C LYS A 37 -4.29 -18.27 8.91
N PRO A 38 -4.64 -17.89 10.15
CA PRO A 38 -5.53 -16.76 10.43
C PRO A 38 -4.77 -15.42 10.39
N THR A 39 -3.94 -15.22 9.35
CA THR A 39 -3.10 -14.02 9.17
C THR A 39 -3.26 -13.51 7.75
N ILE A 40 -3.15 -12.20 7.56
CA ILE A 40 -3.19 -11.58 6.23
C ILE A 40 -1.94 -10.73 6.03
N THR A 41 -1.43 -10.66 4.81
CA THR A 41 -0.43 -9.66 4.43
C THR A 41 -1.03 -8.76 3.37
N VAL A 42 -0.94 -7.46 3.59
CA VAL A 42 -1.34 -6.45 2.62
C VAL A 42 -0.08 -5.75 2.12
N ASN A 43 0.08 -5.71 0.80
CA ASN A 43 1.16 -5.01 0.14
C ASN A 43 0.59 -3.98 -0.83
N MET A 44 1.09 -2.75 -0.74
CA MET A 44 0.81 -1.67 -1.66
C MET A 44 2.10 -1.26 -2.35
N THR A 45 2.19 -1.50 -3.65
CA THR A 45 3.32 -1.10 -4.49
C THR A 45 2.94 0.11 -5.32
N VAL A 46 3.66 1.20 -5.14
CA VAL A 46 3.59 2.40 -5.98
C VAL A 46 4.73 2.31 -7.00
N LEU A 47 4.39 2.40 -8.29
CA LEU A 47 5.35 2.27 -9.41
C LEU A 47 6.13 3.57 -9.65
N VAL A 48 6.62 4.16 -8.57
CA VAL A 48 7.45 5.36 -8.53
C VAL A 48 8.55 5.10 -7.52
N GLY A 49 9.77 5.45 -7.88
CA GLY A 49 10.97 5.31 -7.05
C GLY A 49 11.97 6.40 -7.40
N SER A 50 13.20 6.32 -6.91
CA SER A 50 14.19 7.41 -7.08
C SER A 50 14.52 7.74 -8.55
N ARG A 51 14.36 6.79 -9.48
CA ARG A 51 14.54 7.03 -10.94
C ARG A 51 13.58 8.08 -11.50
N HIS A 52 12.47 8.31 -10.81
CA HIS A 52 11.41 9.23 -11.24
C HIS A 52 11.56 10.64 -10.63
N GLU A 53 12.62 10.88 -9.84
CA GLU A 53 12.89 12.17 -9.22
C GLU A 53 13.41 13.18 -10.26
N GLY A 54 12.92 14.41 -10.19
CA GLY A 54 13.39 15.52 -11.00
C GLY A 54 14.70 16.12 -10.51
N TYR A 55 15.23 17.06 -11.30
CA TYR A 55 16.38 17.86 -10.86
C TYR A 55 16.04 18.66 -9.60
N GLY A 56 16.84 18.49 -8.54
CA GLY A 56 16.61 19.14 -7.24
C GLY A 56 15.68 18.36 -6.30
N GLU A 57 15.17 17.20 -6.72
CA GLU A 57 14.26 16.36 -5.91
C GLU A 57 14.93 15.06 -5.44
N ALA A 58 16.26 14.99 -5.53
CA ALA A 58 17.02 13.79 -5.15
C ALA A 58 16.72 13.38 -3.69
N GLY A 59 16.25 12.14 -3.51
CA GLY A 59 15.86 11.59 -2.21
C GLY A 59 14.42 11.87 -1.79
N MET A 60 13.61 12.54 -2.60
CA MET A 60 12.20 12.83 -2.29
C MET A 60 11.34 11.58 -2.19
N ALA A 61 11.58 10.54 -3.00
CA ALA A 61 10.83 9.29 -2.92
C ALA A 61 11.07 8.61 -1.56
N HIS A 62 12.33 8.53 -1.14
CA HIS A 62 12.69 7.98 0.17
C HIS A 62 12.20 8.89 1.31
N LEU A 63 12.28 10.21 1.19
CA LEU A 63 11.71 11.11 2.18
C LEU A 63 10.20 10.90 2.36
N LEU A 64 9.46 10.78 1.25
CA LEU A 64 8.01 10.54 1.28
C LEU A 64 7.68 9.22 1.97
N GLU A 65 8.46 8.15 1.71
CA GLU A 65 8.35 6.88 2.42
C GLU A 65 8.33 7.06 3.94
N HIS A 66 9.30 7.81 4.50
CA HIS A 66 9.35 8.10 5.93
C HIS A 66 8.16 8.93 6.40
N MET A 67 7.75 9.92 5.61
CA MET A 67 6.72 10.87 5.99
C MET A 67 5.31 10.26 6.01
N VAL A 68 5.04 9.22 5.22
CA VAL A 68 3.74 8.51 5.25
C VAL A 68 3.42 7.92 6.64
N PHE A 69 4.44 7.60 7.44
CA PHE A 69 4.26 7.12 8.81
C PHE A 69 4.11 8.23 9.86
N LYS A 70 4.20 9.51 9.47
CA LYS A 70 4.14 10.65 10.42
C LYS A 70 2.74 11.22 10.60
N GLY A 71 1.72 10.49 10.15
CA GLY A 71 0.32 10.81 10.36
C GLY A 71 -0.41 11.15 9.08
N THR A 72 -1.71 11.37 9.22
CA THR A 72 -2.65 11.72 8.17
C THR A 72 -3.54 12.86 8.65
N ALA A 73 -4.42 13.37 7.79
CA ALA A 73 -5.42 14.36 8.20
C ALA A 73 -6.36 13.90 9.33
N ARG A 74 -6.40 12.60 9.65
CA ARG A 74 -7.30 12.02 10.67
C ARG A 74 -6.59 11.30 11.81
N ARG A 75 -5.27 11.09 11.71
CA ARG A 75 -4.47 10.30 12.65
C ARG A 75 -3.12 10.95 12.84
N THR A 76 -2.68 11.07 14.09
CA THR A 76 -1.30 11.47 14.40
C THR A 76 -0.32 10.33 14.10
N ALA A 77 0.98 10.61 14.11
CA ALA A 77 2.00 9.56 14.04
C ALA A 77 1.87 8.53 15.18
N GLU A 78 1.51 8.99 16.38
CA GLU A 78 1.29 8.12 17.54
C GLU A 78 0.08 7.21 17.33
N ASP A 79 -1.02 7.74 16.79
CA ASP A 79 -2.20 6.94 16.48
C ASP A 79 -1.89 5.83 15.47
N VAL A 80 -1.10 6.14 14.42
CA VAL A 80 -0.69 5.15 13.41
C VAL A 80 0.11 4.02 14.06
N ASN A 81 1.12 4.35 14.87
CA ASN A 81 1.94 3.34 15.53
C ASN A 81 1.10 2.49 16.50
N ARG A 82 0.28 3.13 17.33
CA ARG A 82 -0.58 2.47 18.31
C ARG A 82 -1.58 1.53 17.64
N GLU A 83 -2.23 1.94 16.55
CA GLU A 83 -3.19 1.09 15.83
C GLU A 83 -2.52 -0.17 15.26
N PHE A 84 -1.29 -0.07 14.73
CA PHE A 84 -0.55 -1.25 14.28
C PHE A 84 -0.09 -2.15 15.44
N ASP A 85 0.35 -1.56 16.55
CA ASP A 85 0.75 -2.31 17.75
C ASP A 85 -0.44 -3.06 18.38
N GLU A 86 -1.62 -2.44 18.43
CA GLU A 86 -2.87 -3.05 18.93
C GLU A 86 -3.32 -4.23 18.06
N LEU A 87 -3.06 -4.18 16.75
CA LEU A 87 -3.29 -5.31 15.83
C LEU A 87 -2.22 -6.40 15.96
N GLY A 88 -1.10 -6.14 16.65
CA GLY A 88 0.08 -7.00 16.66
C GLY A 88 0.73 -7.12 15.28
N ALA A 89 0.54 -6.12 14.42
CA ALA A 89 0.96 -6.15 13.03
C ALA A 89 2.44 -5.74 12.91
N HIS A 90 3.15 -6.44 12.03
CA HIS A 90 4.46 -6.01 11.56
C HIS A 90 4.28 -5.23 10.26
N TYR A 91 4.74 -3.97 10.24
CA TYR A 91 4.65 -3.12 9.06
C TYR A 91 6.01 -2.51 8.71
N ASN A 92 6.22 -2.22 7.43
CA ASN A 92 7.40 -1.52 6.95
C ASN A 92 7.17 -0.92 5.56
N ALA A 93 8.18 -0.22 5.06
CA ALA A 93 8.27 0.21 3.68
C ALA A 93 9.70 0.13 3.15
N PHE A 94 9.85 0.23 1.83
CA PHE A 94 11.14 0.48 1.21
C PHE A 94 10.96 1.18 -0.14
N THR A 95 11.95 1.99 -0.49
CA THR A 95 12.05 2.67 -1.79
C THR A 95 13.22 2.12 -2.59
N SER A 96 12.96 1.84 -3.86
CA SER A 96 13.94 1.45 -4.86
C SER A 96 14.01 2.50 -5.97
N GLU A 97 14.80 2.25 -7.01
CA GLU A 97 14.83 3.11 -8.19
C GLU A 97 13.49 3.15 -8.92
N GLU A 98 12.78 2.02 -8.98
CA GLU A 98 11.59 1.87 -9.83
C GLU A 98 10.27 1.90 -9.05
N SER A 99 10.30 1.64 -7.75
CA SER A 99 9.09 1.50 -6.93
C SER A 99 9.30 1.82 -5.46
N THR A 100 8.21 2.20 -4.80
CA THR A 100 8.10 2.31 -3.34
C THR A 100 7.01 1.36 -2.87
N VAL A 101 7.35 0.53 -1.90
CA VAL A 101 6.48 -0.54 -1.40
C VAL A 101 6.17 -0.28 0.07
N TYR A 102 4.89 -0.36 0.44
CA TYR A 102 4.41 -0.31 1.82
C TYR A 102 3.69 -1.62 2.12
N TYR A 103 3.95 -2.24 3.27
CA TYR A 103 3.30 -3.50 3.62
C TYR A 103 3.08 -3.64 5.12
N ALA A 104 2.07 -4.44 5.46
CA ALA A 104 1.76 -4.84 6.82
C ALA A 104 1.27 -6.29 6.85
N SER A 105 1.58 -7.02 7.92
CA SER A 105 1.21 -8.42 8.16
C SER A 105 0.89 -8.69 9.61
#